data_AF-A0A6B3F758-F1
#
_entry.id   AF-A0A6B3F758-F1
#
_cell.length_a   1.000
_cell.length_b   1.000
_cell.length_c   1.000
_cell.angle_alpha   90.00
_cell.angle_beta   90.00
_cell.angle_gamma   90.00
#
_symmetry.space_group_name_H-M   'P 1'
#
loop_
_entity.id
_entity.type
_entity.pdbx_description
1 polymer ?
#
loop_
_entity_poly.entity_id
_entity_poly.type
_entity_poly.pdbx_seq_one_letter_code
_entity_poly.pdbx_strand_id
1 'polypeptide(L)'
;PEPDRVAGRVTDKGLPKRTPKVAAPAAAPAADRTGSVDKDALRRRLGGFHQGAKDGRRDVEAEIAESATPGTAGPAARTARTGHTEAADRTDGRTDETGDTVEEARS
;
A
#
# COMPACT_ATOMS: atom_id res chain seq x y z
N PRO A 1 -60.02 -27.53 33.28
CA PRO A 1 -59.32 -28.08 32.09
C PRO A 1 -58.60 -26.91 31.41
N GLU A 2 -57.26 -26.87 31.42
CA GLU A 2 -56.49 -25.74 30.87
C GLU A 2 -56.08 -26.04 29.43
N PRO A 3 -56.75 -25.48 28.41
CA PRO A 3 -56.46 -25.84 27.04
C PRO A 3 -55.60 -24.75 26.41
N ASP A 4 -54.34 -24.60 26.83
CA ASP A 4 -53.40 -23.70 26.12
C ASP A 4 -51.92 -24.05 26.28
N ARG A 5 -51.58 -25.16 26.95
CA ARG A 5 -50.16 -25.54 27.12
C ARG A 5 -49.51 -26.09 25.84
N VAL A 6 -50.25 -26.18 24.73
CA VAL A 6 -49.75 -26.66 23.43
C VAL A 6 -49.93 -25.63 22.30
N ALA A 7 -50.71 -24.56 22.51
CA ALA A 7 -50.78 -23.45 21.55
C ALA A 7 -49.55 -22.55 21.76
N GLY A 8 -48.48 -22.83 21.00
CA GLY A 8 -47.20 -22.12 21.11
C GLY A 8 -47.38 -20.60 21.12
N ARG A 9 -46.57 -19.90 21.94
CA ARG A 9 -46.66 -18.44 22.09
C ARG A 9 -46.56 -17.75 20.73
N VAL A 10 -47.62 -17.07 20.31
CA VAL A 10 -47.67 -16.29 19.06
C VAL A 10 -47.50 -14.79 19.31
N THR A 11 -47.11 -14.06 18.28
CA THR A 11 -47.10 -12.59 18.23
C THR A 11 -48.49 -12.06 17.87
N ASP A 12 -48.72 -10.75 18.02
CA ASP A 12 -49.99 -10.09 17.65
C ASP A 12 -50.34 -10.22 16.16
N LYS A 13 -49.38 -10.69 15.37
CA LYS A 13 -49.52 -10.98 13.94
C LYS A 13 -49.68 -12.49 13.65
N GLY A 14 -49.92 -13.31 14.67
CA GLY A 14 -50.12 -14.76 14.55
C GLY A 14 -48.85 -15.56 14.29
N LEU A 15 -47.68 -14.92 14.20
CA LEU A 15 -46.39 -15.59 13.98
C LEU A 15 -45.85 -16.17 15.28
N PRO A 16 -45.26 -17.37 15.31
CA PRO A 16 -44.62 -17.91 16.51
C PRO A 16 -43.55 -16.95 17.08
N LYS A 17 -43.47 -16.82 18.40
CA LYS A 17 -42.40 -16.06 19.07
C LYS A 17 -41.05 -16.67 18.67
N ARG A 18 -40.11 -15.81 18.26
CA ARG A 18 -38.73 -16.24 17.95
C ARG A 18 -38.04 -16.72 19.24
N THR A 19 -37.32 -17.84 19.15
CA THR A 19 -36.36 -18.27 20.16
C THR A 19 -34.97 -17.80 19.75
N PRO A 20 -34.34 -16.84 20.46
CA PRO A 20 -32.95 -16.47 20.18
C PRO A 20 -32.05 -17.70 20.29
N LYS A 21 -31.25 -17.97 19.26
CA LYS A 21 -30.22 -19.02 19.31
C LYS A 21 -29.02 -18.45 20.04
N VAL A 22 -28.62 -19.08 21.14
CA VAL A 22 -27.35 -18.74 21.82
C VAL A 22 -26.21 -19.12 20.88
N ALA A 23 -25.48 -18.12 20.39
CA ALA A 23 -24.27 -18.33 19.61
C ALA A 23 -23.09 -18.64 20.55
N ALA A 24 -22.16 -19.47 20.09
CA ALA A 24 -20.91 -19.67 20.80
C ALA A 24 -20.14 -18.33 20.87
N PRO A 25 -19.46 -18.02 21.99
CA PRO A 25 -18.61 -16.84 22.07
C PRO A 25 -17.52 -16.89 21.00
N ALA A 26 -17.17 -15.73 20.46
CA ALA A 26 -16.07 -15.61 19.52
C ALA A 26 -14.77 -16.14 20.15
N ALA A 27 -13.96 -16.83 19.36
CA ALA A 27 -12.65 -17.29 19.81
C ALA A 27 -11.79 -16.10 20.26
N ALA A 28 -10.97 -16.32 21.28
CA ALA A 28 -10.00 -15.31 21.71
C ALA A 28 -9.06 -14.94 20.55
N PRO A 29 -8.63 -13.66 20.46
CA PRO A 29 -7.68 -13.25 19.45
C PRO A 29 -6.39 -14.07 19.56
N ALA A 30 -5.74 -14.32 18.42
CA ALA A 30 -4.44 -14.96 18.38
C ALA A 30 -3.44 -14.18 19.24
N ALA A 31 -2.58 -14.91 19.96
CA ALA A 31 -1.53 -14.31 20.76
C ALA A 31 -0.63 -13.41 19.90
N ASP A 32 -0.14 -12.33 20.51
CA ASP A 32 0.82 -11.44 19.88
C ASP A 32 2.07 -12.22 19.48
N ARG A 33 2.59 -11.93 18.29
CA ARG A 33 3.81 -12.56 17.76
C ARG A 33 5.00 -12.13 18.63
N THR A 34 5.46 -13.00 19.52
CA THR A 34 6.66 -12.79 20.33
C THR A 34 7.90 -13.11 19.50
N GLY A 35 8.35 -12.19 18.65
CA GLY A 35 9.58 -12.36 17.87
C GLY A 35 10.11 -11.03 17.37
N SER A 36 11.42 -10.81 17.51
CA SER A 36 12.09 -9.68 16.88
C SER A 36 12.16 -9.89 15.36
N VAL A 37 11.97 -8.81 14.60
CA VAL A 37 12.10 -8.85 13.14
C VAL A 37 13.59 -8.81 12.79
N ASP A 38 14.03 -9.66 11.85
CA ASP A 38 15.35 -9.55 11.26
C ASP A 38 15.48 -8.20 10.54
N LYS A 39 16.37 -7.34 11.07
CA LYS A 39 16.58 -5.98 10.58
C LYS A 39 17.03 -5.95 9.12
N ASP A 40 17.87 -6.90 8.70
CA ASP A 40 18.39 -6.91 7.33
C ASP A 40 17.36 -7.43 6.34
N ALA A 41 16.57 -8.43 6.73
CA ALA A 41 15.41 -8.85 5.95
C ALA A 41 14.38 -7.72 5.80
N LEU A 42 14.12 -6.96 6.87
CA LEU A 42 13.20 -5.83 6.84
C LEU A 42 13.71 -4.71 5.93
N ARG A 43 15.01 -4.37 5.99
CA ARG A 43 15.64 -3.38 5.10
C ARG A 43 15.52 -3.78 3.64
N ARG A 44 15.74 -5.05 3.30
CA ARG A 44 15.55 -5.56 1.93
C ARG A 44 14.10 -5.45 1.48
N ARG A 45 13.16 -5.81 2.35
CA ARG A 45 11.72 -5.76 2.05
C ARG A 45 11.21 -4.33 1.88
N LEU A 46 11.68 -3.40 2.71
CA LEU A 46 11.30 -1.98 2.63
C LEU A 46 12.12 -1.21 1.58
N GLY A 47 13.28 -1.71 1.17
CA GLY A 47 14.14 -1.12 0.16
C GLY A 47 13.65 -1.26 -1.29
N GLY A 48 12.44 -1.81 -1.50
CA GLY A 48 11.90 -2.07 -2.84
C GLY A 48 11.79 -0.83 -3.73
N PHE A 49 11.37 0.32 -3.19
CA PHE A 49 11.26 1.57 -3.96
C PHE A 49 12.63 2.08 -4.43
N HIS A 50 13.63 2.11 -3.54
CA HIS A 50 14.99 2.55 -3.89
C HIS A 50 15.63 1.63 -4.92
N GLN A 51 15.43 0.31 -4.76
CA GLN A 51 15.92 -0.67 -5.71
C GLN A 51 15.23 -0.49 -7.08
N GLY A 52 13.91 -0.35 -7.11
CA GLY A 52 13.15 -0.09 -8.34
C GLY A 52 13.55 1.23 -9.02
N ALA A 53 13.84 2.28 -8.26
CA ALA A 53 14.33 3.55 -8.81
C ALA A 53 15.70 3.42 -9.47
N LYS A 54 16.61 2.63 -8.88
CA LYS A 54 17.92 2.34 -9.49
C LYS A 54 17.78 1.50 -10.75
N ASP A 55 16.93 0.48 -10.71
CA ASP A 55 16.71 -0.40 -11.85
C ASP A 55 16.07 0.37 -13.02
N GLY A 56 15.06 1.20 -12.75
CA GLY A 56 14.46 2.08 -13.77
C GLY A 56 15.43 3.10 -14.37
N ARG A 57 16.40 3.63 -13.59
CA ARG A 57 17.47 4.45 -14.17
C ARG A 57 18.34 3.66 -15.15
N ARG A 58 18.70 2.42 -14.81
CA ARG A 58 19.49 1.57 -15.72
C ARG A 58 18.70 1.23 -17.00
N ASP A 59 17.41 0.98 -16.88
CA ASP A 59 16.55 0.68 -18.04
C ASP A 59 16.50 1.90 -19.00
N VAL A 60 16.30 3.10 -18.46
CA VAL A 60 16.33 4.35 -19.26
C VAL A 60 17.70 4.60 -19.88
N GLU A 61 18.79 4.38 -19.13
CA GLU A 61 20.15 4.50 -19.66
C GLU A 61 20.40 3.52 -20.82
N ALA A 62 19.89 2.30 -20.73
CA ALA A 62 19.98 1.31 -21.80
C ALA A 62 19.20 1.76 -23.06
N GLU A 63 17.97 2.26 -22.90
CA GLU A 63 17.17 2.79 -24.01
C GLU A 63 17.83 4.00 -24.69
N ILE A 64 18.43 4.90 -23.90
CA ILE A 64 19.16 6.06 -24.41
C ILE A 64 20.44 5.61 -25.13
N ALA A 65 21.16 4.62 -24.61
CA ALA A 65 22.36 4.09 -25.25
C ALA A 65 22.04 3.41 -26.59
N GLU A 66 20.96 2.63 -26.65
CA GLU A 66 20.45 2.03 -27.89
C GLU A 66 20.01 3.10 -28.90
N SER A 67 19.28 4.12 -28.43
CA SER A 67 18.85 5.25 -29.26
C SER A 67 19.98 6.19 -29.70
N ALA A 68 21.11 6.18 -28.98
CA ALA A 68 22.30 6.98 -29.30
C ALA A 68 23.19 6.34 -30.37
N THR A 69 22.80 5.19 -30.94
CA THR A 69 23.48 4.60 -32.09
C THR A 69 23.56 5.62 -33.26
N PRO A 70 24.78 5.93 -33.77
CA PRO A 70 24.99 6.98 -34.75
C PRO A 70 24.42 6.55 -36.11
N GLY A 71 23.20 7.01 -36.41
CA GLY A 71 22.48 6.72 -37.64
C GLY A 71 20.98 7.00 -37.56
N THR A 72 20.41 6.94 -36.34
CA THR A 72 18.95 7.09 -36.10
C THR A 72 18.59 8.39 -35.35
N ALA A 73 19.58 9.14 -34.88
CA ALA A 73 19.36 10.38 -34.11
C ALA A 73 18.90 11.54 -35.02
N GLY A 74 17.60 11.60 -35.31
CA GLY A 74 16.95 12.77 -35.88
C GLY A 74 17.04 14.01 -34.97
N PRO A 75 16.73 15.21 -35.46
CA PRO A 75 16.93 16.49 -34.75
C PRO A 75 16.23 16.56 -33.38
N ALA A 76 15.18 15.75 -33.14
CA ALA A 76 14.47 15.66 -31.87
C ALA A 76 15.28 15.03 -30.72
N ALA A 77 16.25 14.15 -31.02
CA ALA A 77 17.11 13.52 -29.99
C ALA A 77 18.11 14.52 -29.38
N ARG A 78 18.46 15.57 -30.13
CA ARG A 78 19.43 16.59 -29.72
C ARG A 78 18.84 17.59 -28.71
N THR A 79 17.54 17.91 -28.83
CA THR A 79 16.83 18.81 -27.93
C THR A 79 16.47 18.18 -26.59
N ALA A 80 16.29 16.84 -26.54
CA ALA A 80 16.06 16.12 -25.29
C ALA A 80 17.30 16.09 -24.38
N ARG A 81 18.50 15.98 -24.98
CA ARG A 81 19.78 15.91 -24.24
C ARG A 81 20.11 17.19 -23.45
N THR A 82 19.70 18.35 -23.96
CA THR A 82 19.92 19.64 -23.28
C THR A 82 18.98 19.88 -22.09
N GLY A 83 17.83 19.18 -22.01
CA GLY A 83 16.89 19.31 -20.88
C GLY A 83 17.20 18.39 -19.70
N HIS A 84 17.77 17.20 -19.96
CA HIS A 84 18.05 16.21 -18.92
C HIS A 84 19.23 16.58 -18.00
N THR A 85 20.21 17.34 -18.49
CA THR A 85 21.39 17.72 -17.71
C THR A 85 21.07 18.69 -16.56
N GLU A 86 19.99 19.47 -16.66
CA GLU A 86 19.63 20.46 -15.63
C GLU A 86 18.75 19.88 -14.51
N ALA A 87 18.04 18.78 -14.77
CA ALA A 87 17.18 18.13 -13.79
C ALA A 87 17.97 17.19 -12.84
N ALA A 88 19.00 16.52 -13.35
CA ALA A 88 19.79 15.55 -12.57
C ALA A 88 20.59 16.19 -11.42
N ASP A 89 21.03 17.44 -11.59
CA ASP A 89 21.82 18.18 -10.59
C ASP A 89 21.00 18.59 -9.35
N ARG A 90 19.67 18.73 -9.47
CA ARG A 90 18.81 19.16 -8.34
C ARG A 90 18.36 18.03 -7.43
N THR A 91 18.39 16.78 -7.90
CA THR A 91 17.75 15.65 -7.19
C THR A 91 18.68 14.87 -6.28
N ASP A 92 20.00 14.94 -6.47
CA ASP A 92 20.97 14.11 -5.74
C ASP A 92 21.34 14.65 -4.35
N GLY A 93 20.89 15.86 -3.99
CA GLY A 93 21.21 16.53 -2.72
C GLY A 93 20.04 16.78 -1.77
N ARG A 94 18.78 16.46 -2.14
CA ARG A 94 17.59 16.90 -1.38
C ARG A 94 16.95 15.85 -0.47
N THR A 95 17.27 14.56 -0.61
CA THR A 95 16.56 13.51 0.14
C THR A 95 17.07 13.27 1.55
N ASP A 96 18.22 13.85 1.94
CA ASP A 96 18.84 13.59 3.26
C ASP A 96 18.57 14.68 4.29
N GLU A 97 17.94 15.80 3.91
CA GLU A 97 17.73 16.96 4.77
C GLU A 97 16.24 17.35 4.81
N THR A 98 15.59 17.03 5.92
CA THR A 98 14.34 17.65 6.38
C THR A 98 13.07 17.32 5.59
N GLY A 99 12.43 16.21 5.97
CA GLY A 99 10.99 16.06 5.79
C GLY A 99 10.26 17.11 6.62
N ASP A 100 9.74 18.14 5.96
CA ASP A 100 8.95 19.21 6.55
C ASP A 100 7.68 18.59 7.18
N THR A 101 7.54 18.66 8.50
CA THR A 101 6.37 18.14 9.21
C THR A 101 5.21 19.12 9.06
N VAL A 102 4.10 18.69 8.44
CA VAL A 102 2.86 19.46 8.34
C VAL A 102 2.18 19.55 9.71
N GLU A 103 2.25 20.72 10.36
CA GLU A 103 1.66 21.06 11.68
C GLU A 103 0.60 22.18 11.56
N GLU A 104 -0.18 22.23 10.47
CA GLU A 104 -1.10 23.36 10.19
C GLU A 104 -2.56 22.90 9.97
N ALA A 105 -3.05 21.93 10.76
CA ALA A 105 -4.46 21.51 10.71
C ALA A 105 -5.12 21.47 12.09
N ARG A 106 -4.82 22.46 12.94
CA ARG A 106 -5.60 22.76 14.15
C ARG A 106 -6.20 24.16 14.00
N SER A 107 -7.47 24.22 13.60
CA SER A 107 -8.36 25.38 13.76
C SER A 107 -9.74 24.87 14.12
#